data_AF-A0A1Q3D4F9-F1
#
_entry.id   AF-A0A1Q3D4F9-F1
#
_cell.length_a   1.000
_cell.length_b   1.000
_cell.length_c   1.000
_cell.angle_alpha   90.00
_cell.angle_beta   90.00
_cell.angle_gamma   90.00
#
_symmetry.space_group_name_H-M   'P 1'
#
loop_
_entity.id
_entity.type
_entity.pdbx_description
1 polymer ?
#
loop_
_entity_poly.entity_id
_entity_poly.type
_entity_poly.pdbx_seq_one_letter_code
_entity_poly.pdbx_strand_id
1 'polypeptide(L)'
;MCSKCSDNIATRNIIADLKKGEKLTGTNYDIWYKKMTFLFNEQELYEHLPTTMTRPPEGNTTQHRRDIEVFEAWSKKDRCARFTLLSCMHDDLIGAYEHCAIAKAMWDQLMFHFGGTSQV
;
A
#
# COMPACT_ATOMS: atom_id res chain seq x y z
N MET A 1 28.35 5.52 -16.94
CA MET A 1 27.28 5.12 -16.00
C MET A 1 26.68 3.82 -16.47
N CYS A 2 26.44 2.83 -15.59
CA CYS A 2 25.83 1.55 -15.95
C CYS A 2 24.33 1.75 -16.24
N SER A 3 23.80 1.14 -17.32
CA SER A 3 22.38 1.23 -17.70
C SER A 3 21.45 0.90 -16.53
N LYS A 4 21.76 -0.15 -15.76
CA LYS A 4 21.01 -0.55 -14.55
C LYS A 4 20.95 0.53 -13.46
N CYS A 5 21.96 1.39 -13.35
CA CYS A 5 21.95 2.49 -12.39
C CYS A 5 21.07 3.65 -12.87
N SER A 6 21.08 3.96 -14.17
CA SER A 6 20.23 5.01 -14.74
C SER A 6 18.74 4.63 -14.71
N ASP A 7 18.40 3.38 -15.03
CA ASP A 7 17.03 2.87 -14.97
C ASP A 7 16.48 2.93 -13.54
N ASN A 8 17.32 2.59 -12.55
CA ASN A 8 16.95 2.66 -11.13
C ASN A 8 16.73 4.11 -10.64
N ILE A 9 17.51 5.08 -11.14
CA ILE A 9 17.32 6.51 -10.81
C ILE A 9 16.04 7.05 -11.45
N ALA A 10 15.77 6.69 -12.71
CA ALA A 10 14.55 7.12 -13.41
C ALA A 10 13.29 6.60 -12.71
N THR A 11 13.25 5.30 -12.34
CA THR A 11 12.13 4.72 -11.59
C THR A 11 11.95 5.38 -10.22
N ARG A 12 13.02 5.64 -9.47
CA ARG A 12 12.93 6.34 -8.18
C ARG A 12 12.35 7.75 -8.31
N ASN A 13 12.73 8.49 -9.35
CA ASN A 13 12.22 9.84 -9.59
C ASN A 13 10.72 9.79 -9.94
N ILE A 14 10.30 8.86 -10.81
CA ILE A 14 8.88 8.66 -11.15
C ILE A 14 8.07 8.29 -9.91
N ILE A 15 8.57 7.40 -9.05
CA ILE A 15 7.92 7.05 -7.78
C ILE A 15 7.82 8.27 -6.85
N ALA A 16 8.86 9.09 -6.76
CA ALA A 16 8.84 10.31 -5.96
C ALA A 16 7.81 11.31 -6.48
N ASP A 17 7.72 11.47 -7.80
CA ASP A 17 6.75 12.34 -8.45
C ASP A 17 5.31 11.81 -8.31
N LEU A 18 5.11 10.50 -8.34
CA LEU A 18 3.81 9.88 -8.05
C LEU A 18 3.40 10.09 -6.59
N LYS A 19 4.34 10.01 -5.64
CA LYS A 19 4.07 10.27 -4.21
C LYS A 19 3.80 11.75 -3.92
N LYS A 20 4.42 12.67 -4.68
CA LYS A 20 4.16 14.12 -4.62
C LYS A 20 2.98 14.57 -5.47
N GLY A 21 2.53 13.71 -6.37
CA GLY A 21 1.50 13.98 -7.33
C GLY A 21 0.15 14.17 -6.65
N GLU A 22 -0.87 14.31 -7.49
CA GLU A 22 -2.24 14.54 -7.04
C GLU A 22 -2.71 13.45 -6.05
N LYS A 23 -3.00 13.88 -4.83
CA LYS A 23 -3.57 13.06 -3.76
C LYS A 23 -5.02 12.69 -4.07
N LEU A 24 -5.54 11.63 -3.44
CA LEU A 24 -6.96 11.31 -3.48
C LEU A 24 -7.77 12.44 -2.86
N THR A 25 -8.71 13.02 -3.61
CA THR A 25 -9.65 14.06 -3.17
C THR A 25 -11.10 13.55 -3.13
N GLY A 26 -11.31 12.30 -3.53
CA GLY A 26 -12.62 11.64 -3.60
C GLY A 26 -13.29 11.70 -4.98
N THR A 27 -12.98 12.70 -5.81
CA THR A 27 -13.52 12.81 -7.18
C THR A 27 -12.59 12.22 -8.24
N ASN A 28 -11.31 12.03 -7.91
CA ASN A 28 -10.27 11.58 -8.84
C ASN A 28 -9.91 10.09 -8.69
N TYR A 29 -10.81 9.30 -8.08
CA TYR A 29 -10.51 7.92 -7.66
C TYR A 29 -10.02 7.02 -8.79
N ASP A 30 -10.64 7.04 -9.98
CA ASP A 30 -10.25 6.16 -11.08
C ASP A 30 -8.80 6.40 -11.56
N ILE A 31 -8.38 7.67 -11.61
CA ILE A 31 -7.02 8.05 -11.99
C ILE A 31 -6.06 7.71 -10.84
N TRP A 32 -6.45 8.05 -9.61
CA TRP A 32 -5.69 7.74 -8.41
C TRP A 32 -5.43 6.24 -8.28
N TYR A 33 -6.45 5.40 -8.43
CA TYR A 33 -6.38 3.94 -8.35
C TYR A 33 -5.37 3.35 -9.34
N LYS A 34 -5.37 3.82 -10.59
CA LYS A 34 -4.39 3.41 -11.62
C LYS A 34 -2.96 3.79 -11.23
N LYS A 35 -2.75 5.03 -10.73
CA LYS A 35 -1.44 5.49 -10.24
C LYS A 35 -0.97 4.67 -9.04
N MET A 36 -1.86 4.39 -8.09
CA MET A 36 -1.55 3.59 -6.91
C MET A 36 -1.21 2.15 -7.30
N THR A 37 -1.96 1.54 -8.21
CA THR A 37 -1.66 0.20 -8.71
C THR A 37 -0.25 0.13 -9.29
N PHE A 38 0.14 1.08 -10.14
CA PHE A 38 1.51 1.16 -10.65
C PHE A 38 2.54 1.34 -9.53
N LEU A 39 2.32 2.31 -8.65
CA LEU A 39 3.22 2.63 -7.52
C LEU A 39 3.43 1.43 -6.57
N PHE A 40 2.38 0.64 -6.33
CA PHE A 40 2.41 -0.53 -5.48
C PHE A 40 3.07 -1.73 -6.16
N ASN A 41 2.94 -1.90 -7.47
CA ASN A 41 3.65 -2.93 -8.21
C ASN A 41 5.16 -2.65 -8.21
N GLU A 42 5.58 -1.41 -8.49
CA GLU A 42 6.99 -1.02 -8.48
C GLU A 42 7.66 -1.13 -7.09
N GLN A 43 6.88 -1.06 -6.01
CA GLN A 43 7.37 -1.22 -4.64
C GLN A 43 7.24 -2.65 -4.09
N GLU A 44 6.76 -3.61 -4.90
CA GLU A 44 6.45 -4.97 -4.44
C GLU A 44 5.54 -4.96 -3.20
N LEU A 45 4.51 -4.11 -3.25
CA LEU A 45 3.48 -3.96 -2.21
C LEU A 45 2.11 -4.41 -2.70
N TYR A 46 1.89 -4.46 -4.02
CA TYR A 46 0.59 -4.80 -4.60
C TYR A 46 0.13 -6.20 -4.18
N GLU A 47 1.04 -7.17 -4.14
CA GLU A 47 0.76 -8.53 -3.68
C GLU A 47 0.29 -8.62 -2.23
N HIS A 48 0.60 -7.60 -1.41
CA HIS A 48 0.21 -7.56 -0.02
C HIS A 48 -1.19 -6.97 0.19
N LEU A 49 -1.69 -6.12 -0.71
CA LEU A 49 -3.00 -5.48 -0.61
C LEU A 49 -4.17 -6.46 -0.46
N PRO A 50 -4.24 -7.61 -1.17
CA PRO A 50 -5.34 -8.56 -0.98
C PRO A 50 -5.12 -9.54 0.18
N THR A 51 -3.95 -9.54 0.81
CA THR A 51 -3.58 -10.57 1.80
C THR A 51 -3.89 -10.14 3.22
N THR A 52 -4.16 -11.13 4.07
CA THR A 52 -4.22 -10.96 5.52
C THR A 52 -3.35 -12.02 6.16
N MET A 53 -2.59 -11.67 7.19
CA MET A 53 -1.87 -12.64 8.00
C MET A 53 -2.19 -12.41 9.48
N THR A 54 -2.46 -13.50 10.20
CA THR A 54 -2.69 -13.49 11.63
C THR A 54 -1.38 -13.73 12.37
N ARG A 55 -1.19 -13.04 13.51
CA ARG A 55 -0.04 -13.31 14.37
C ARG A 55 -0.09 -14.77 14.84
N PRO A 56 1.00 -15.54 14.70
CA PRO A 56 1.07 -16.89 15.25
C PRO A 56 0.80 -16.89 16.77
N PRO A 57 0.16 -17.95 17.31
CA PRO A 57 0.00 -18.11 18.75
C PRO A 57 1.36 -18.26 19.42
N GLU A 58 1.43 -18.00 20.73
CA GLU A 58 2.66 -18.17 21.51
C GLU A 58 3.18 -19.61 21.44
N GLY A 59 4.50 -19.74 21.36
CA GLY A 59 5.18 -21.03 21.29
C GLY A 59 6.68 -20.87 21.55
N ASN A 60 7.38 -21.99 21.68
CA ASN A 60 8.82 -22.02 21.95
C ASN A 60 9.59 -22.95 21.01
N THR A 61 8.93 -23.44 19.96
CA THR A 61 9.54 -24.35 18.98
C THR A 61 10.34 -23.60 17.94
N THR A 62 11.27 -24.29 17.26
CA THR A 62 11.97 -23.72 16.10
C THR A 62 11.01 -23.29 14.99
N GLN A 63 9.89 -24.00 14.83
CA GLN A 63 8.86 -23.62 13.85
C GLN A 63 8.16 -22.32 14.26
N HIS A 64 7.80 -22.16 15.53
CA HIS A 64 7.21 -20.91 16.04
C HIS A 64 8.10 -19.71 15.74
N ARG A 65 9.43 -19.84 15.92
CA ARG A 65 10.37 -18.75 15.57
C ARG A 65 10.30 -18.38 14.09
N ARG A 66 10.26 -19.37 13.19
CA ARG A 66 10.13 -19.13 11.73
C ARG A 66 8.80 -18.48 11.37
N ASP A 67 7.71 -18.93 12.00
CA ASP A 67 6.38 -18.38 11.75
C ASP A 67 6.29 -16.91 12.19
N ILE A 68 6.92 -16.57 13.32
CA ILE A 68 7.05 -15.18 13.79
C ILE A 68 7.88 -14.35 12.82
N GLU A 69 9.03 -14.85 12.35
CA GLU A 69 9.88 -14.15 11.36
C GLU A 69 9.10 -13.84 10.06
N VAL A 70 8.30 -14.80 9.57
CA VAL A 70 7.42 -14.62 8.40
C VAL A 70 6.35 -13.57 8.66
N PHE A 71 5.69 -13.62 9.82
CA PHE A 71 4.68 -12.64 10.21
C PHE A 71 5.25 -11.24 10.33
N GLU A 72 6.43 -11.07 10.93
CA GLU A 72 7.07 -9.77 11.08
C GLU A 72 7.49 -9.17 9.73
N ALA A 73 8.00 -10.00 8.82
CA ALA A 73 8.33 -9.59 7.45
C ALA A 73 7.07 -9.11 6.70
N TRP A 74 5.99 -9.89 6.76
CA TRP A 74 4.70 -9.50 6.19
C TRP A 74 4.16 -8.21 6.83
N SER A 75 4.18 -8.12 8.17
CA SER A 75 3.67 -6.96 8.91
C SER A 75 4.42 -5.67 8.57
N LYS A 76 5.73 -5.76 8.32
CA LYS A 76 6.52 -4.60 7.86
C LYS A 76 6.06 -4.10 6.48
N LYS A 77 5.79 -5.02 5.55
CA LYS A 77 5.28 -4.69 4.21
C LYS A 77 3.86 -4.14 4.27
N ASP A 78 2.97 -4.74 5.07
CA ASP A 78 1.61 -4.23 5.32
C ASP A 78 1.61 -2.81 5.89
N ARG A 79 2.47 -2.52 6.88
CA ARG A 79 2.61 -1.15 7.41
C ARG A 79 3.11 -0.16 6.35
N CYS A 80 4.02 -0.57 5.48
CA CYS A 80 4.54 0.27 4.39
C CYS A 80 3.46 0.58 3.35
N ALA A 81 2.66 -0.43 2.99
CA ALA A 81 1.48 -0.30 2.14
C ALA A 81 0.47 0.69 2.75
N ARG A 82 0.11 0.50 4.02
CA ARG A 82 -0.83 1.38 4.73
C ARG A 82 -0.33 2.83 4.79
N PHE A 83 0.94 3.04 5.12
CA PHE A 83 1.53 4.38 5.14
C PHE A 83 1.52 5.03 3.76
N THR A 84 1.81 4.26 2.70
CA THR A 84 1.78 4.78 1.32
C THR A 84 0.37 5.23 0.95
N LEU A 85 -0.66 4.45 1.24
CA LEU A 85 -2.06 4.84 1.01
C LEU A 85 -2.40 6.15 1.72
N LEU A 86 -2.07 6.28 3.01
CA LEU A 86 -2.30 7.49 3.80
C LEU A 86 -1.53 8.71 3.25
N SER A 87 -0.29 8.52 2.79
CA SER A 87 0.50 9.61 2.23
C SER A 87 -0.04 10.13 0.89
N CYS A 88 -0.78 9.28 0.16
CA CYS A 88 -1.33 9.58 -1.15
C CYS A 88 -2.80 10.03 -1.10
N MET A 89 -3.38 10.25 0.09
CA MET A 89 -4.70 10.86 0.27
C MET A 89 -4.59 12.29 0.80
N HIS A 90 -5.60 13.10 0.48
CA HIS A 90 -5.71 14.45 1.02
C HIS A 90 -5.97 14.40 2.53
N ASP A 91 -5.50 15.41 3.25
CA ASP A 91 -5.36 15.36 4.71
C ASP A 91 -6.72 15.26 5.43
N ASP A 92 -7.78 15.74 4.80
CA ASP A 92 -9.17 15.61 5.24
C ASP A 92 -9.69 14.16 5.20
N LEU A 93 -9.15 13.32 4.32
CA LEU A 93 -9.49 11.90 4.23
C LEU A 93 -8.72 11.03 5.23
N ILE A 94 -7.56 11.47 5.71
CA ILE A 94 -6.68 10.65 6.57
C ILE A 94 -7.43 10.12 7.81
N GLY A 95 -8.16 10.98 8.51
CA GLY A 95 -8.90 10.59 9.72
C GLY A 95 -9.97 9.51 9.46
N ALA A 96 -10.52 9.47 8.25
CA ALA A 96 -11.51 8.47 7.87
C ALA A 96 -10.90 7.08 7.61
N TYR A 97 -9.59 6.97 7.38
CA TYR A 97 -8.95 5.70 7.00
C TYR A 97 -7.83 5.25 7.95
N GLU A 98 -7.25 6.13 8.76
CA GLU A 98 -6.11 5.80 9.63
C GLU A 98 -6.38 4.68 10.64
N HIS A 99 -7.66 4.46 10.99
CA HIS A 99 -8.10 3.41 11.90
C HIS A 99 -8.11 2.01 11.27
N CYS A 100 -7.94 1.89 9.95
CA CYS A 100 -7.83 0.60 9.27
C CYS A 100 -6.58 -0.14 9.75
N ALA A 101 -6.77 -1.29 10.41
CA ALA A 101 -5.69 -2.04 11.03
C ALA A 101 -4.61 -2.52 10.03
N ILE A 102 -5.04 -2.90 8.83
CA ILE A 102 -4.19 -3.47 7.77
C ILE A 102 -4.46 -2.78 6.44
N ALA A 103 -3.48 -2.83 5.52
CA ALA A 103 -3.57 -2.18 4.21
C ALA A 103 -4.76 -2.71 3.39
N LYS A 104 -5.05 -4.02 3.47
CA LYS A 104 -6.22 -4.63 2.82
C LYS A 104 -7.53 -3.94 3.19
N ALA A 105 -7.77 -3.76 4.49
CA ALA A 105 -9.01 -3.16 4.97
C ALA A 105 -9.17 -1.73 4.46
N MET A 106 -8.09 -0.95 4.45
CA MET A 106 -8.06 0.40 3.89
C MET A 106 -8.35 0.39 2.38
N TRP A 107 -7.69 -0.51 1.65
CA TRP A 107 -7.87 -0.65 0.21
C TRP A 107 -9.32 -1.02 -0.17
N ASP A 108 -9.90 -1.99 0.54
CA ASP A 108 -11.29 -2.42 0.34
C ASP A 108 -12.29 -1.30 0.65
N GLN A 109 -12.08 -0.56 1.74
CA GLN A 109 -12.94 0.59 2.07
C GLN A 109 -12.85 1.70 1.02
N LEU A 110 -11.65 2.01 0.52
CA LEU A 110 -11.47 2.98 -0.55
C LEU A 110 -12.19 2.54 -1.84
N MET A 111 -12.07 1.26 -2.22
CA MET A 111 -12.83 0.69 -3.35
C MET A 111 -14.34 0.77 -3.14
N PHE A 112 -14.82 0.50 -1.93
CA PHE A 112 -16.24 0.58 -1.62
C PHE A 112 -16.79 2.02 -1.68
N HIS A 113 -16.08 2.99 -1.09
CA HIS A 113 -16.54 4.38 -1.03
C HIS A 113 -16.43 5.11 -2.36
N PHE A 114 -15.40 4.84 -3.17
CA PHE A 114 -15.10 5.63 -4.36
C PHE A 114 -15.08 4.82 -5.67
N GLY A 115 -14.92 3.50 -5.62
CA GLY A 115 -14.91 2.65 -6.82
C GLY A 115 -16.27 2.49 -7.49
N GLY A 116 -17.36 2.81 -6.77
CA GLY A 116 -18.73 2.76 -7.26
C GLY A 116 -19.26 4.07 -7.87
N THR A 117 -18.53 5.19 -7.78
CA THR A 117 -19.02 6.49 -8.26
C THR A 117 -18.95 6.68 -9.78
N SER A 118 -18.50 5.67 -10.53
CA SER A 118 -18.48 5.69 -12.01
C SER A 118 -19.73 5.05 -12.65
N GLN A 119 -20.86 4.99 -11.93
CA GLN A 119 -22.20 4.99 -12.54
C GLN A 119 -22.74 6.42 -12.35
N VAL A 120 -22.91 7.29 -13.33
CA VAL A 120 -23.39 7.21 -14.72
C VAL A 120 -22.78 8.38 -15.50
#